data_AF-A0A7K7A6Q1-F1
#
_entry.id   AF-A0A7K7A6Q1-F1
#
_cell.length_a   1.000
_cell.length_b   1.000
_cell.length_c   1.000
_cell.angle_alpha   90.00
_cell.angle_beta   90.00
_cell.angle_gamma   90.00
#
_symmetry.space_group_name_H-M   'P 1'
#
loop_
_entity.id
_entity.type
_entity.pdbx_description
1 polymer ?
#
loop_
_entity_poly.entity_id
_entity_poly.type
_entity_poly.pdbx_seq_one_letter_code
_entity_poly.pdbx_strand_id
1 'polypeptide(L)'
;MGGGSSTRRVTFEADENENITVVKGVRLSDNVIDRMKEPSSPSGRAHPQQRSTSGAVNEEELKKRIAEELALERARRDSEAQKR
;
A
#
# COMPACT_ATOMS: atom_id res chain seq x y z
N MET A 1 11.31 34.99 22.33
CA MET A 1 10.40 33.83 22.42
C MET A 1 11.21 32.57 22.16
N GLY A 2 11.62 31.85 23.20
CA GLY A 2 12.41 30.61 23.09
C GLY A 2 11.56 29.41 23.46
N GLY A 3 10.78 28.90 22.49
CA GLY A 3 9.93 27.72 22.68
C GLY A 3 10.74 26.45 22.45
N GLY A 4 10.60 25.47 23.35
CA GLY A 4 11.41 24.26 23.47
C GLY A 4 11.79 23.57 22.16
N SER A 5 13.00 23.84 21.69
CA SER A 5 13.65 23.06 20.65
C SER A 5 14.34 21.86 21.31
N SER A 6 14.01 20.65 20.87
CA SER A 6 14.74 19.44 21.24
C SER A 6 16.23 19.65 20.94
N THR A 7 17.07 19.74 21.96
CA THR A 7 18.54 19.85 21.86
C THR A 7 19.21 18.58 21.31
N ARG A 8 18.43 17.58 20.86
CA ARG A 8 18.98 16.38 20.20
C ARG A 8 19.29 16.68 18.75
N ARG A 9 20.47 16.23 18.32
CA ARG A 9 20.96 16.36 16.95
C ARG A 9 19.95 15.74 15.98
N VAL A 10 19.45 16.55 15.04
CA VAL A 10 18.62 16.10 13.92
C VAL A 10 19.52 15.95 12.71
N THR A 11 19.39 14.85 11.97
CA THR A 11 20.11 14.62 10.71
C THR A 11 19.13 14.35 9.58
N PHE A 12 19.48 14.84 8.39
CA PHE A 12 18.72 14.67 7.16
C PHE A 12 19.53 13.84 6.18
N GLU A 13 18.88 12.85 5.56
CA GLU A 13 19.47 12.03 4.50
C GLU A 13 18.47 11.90 3.34
N ALA A 14 18.98 11.96 2.11
CA ALA A 14 18.20 11.64 0.93
C ALA A 14 18.18 10.13 0.77
N ASP A 15 16.98 9.57 0.62
CA ASP A 15 16.80 8.14 0.39
C ASP A 15 16.98 7.80 -1.10
N GLU A 16 17.19 6.54 -1.43
CA GLU A 16 17.31 6.09 -2.82
C GLU A 16 15.99 6.26 -3.61
N ASN A 17 14.85 6.35 -2.93
CA ASN A 17 13.57 6.65 -3.55
C ASN A 17 13.43 8.14 -3.90
N GLU A 18 13.02 8.42 -5.14
CA GLU A 18 12.72 9.77 -5.60
C GLU A 18 11.61 10.40 -4.72
N ASN A 19 11.87 11.61 -4.21
CA ASN A 19 11.00 12.38 -3.31
C ASN A 19 10.93 11.92 -1.84
N ILE A 20 11.85 11.06 -1.38
CA ILE A 20 11.91 10.66 0.03
C ILE A 20 13.08 11.35 0.74
N THR A 21 12.81 11.90 1.92
CA THR A 21 13.84 12.44 2.84
C THR A 21 13.64 11.84 4.21
N VAL A 22 14.70 11.26 4.77
CA VAL A 22 14.67 10.65 6.10
C VAL A 22 15.22 11.64 7.11
N VAL A 23 14.46 11.85 8.18
CA VAL A 23 14.81 12.75 9.29
C VAL A 23 14.97 11.93 10.56
N LYS A 24 16.18 11.90 11.12
CA LYS A 24 16.48 11.17 12.37
C LYS A 24 16.48 12.12 13.56
N GLY A 25 16.09 11.61 14.73
CA GLY A 25 16.12 12.37 16.00
C GLY A 25 14.87 13.21 16.31
N VAL A 26 13.84 13.11 15.48
CA VAL A 26 12.53 13.76 15.70
C VAL A 26 11.57 12.78 16.39
N ARG A 27 10.82 13.27 17.36
CA ARG A 27 9.74 12.50 18.02
C ARG A 27 8.41 12.97 17.46
N LEU A 28 7.63 12.02 16.96
CA LEU A 28 6.24 12.24 16.55
C LEU A 28 5.30 11.64 17.60
N SER A 29 4.10 12.18 17.71
CA SER A 29 3.04 11.56 18.51
C SER A 29 2.38 10.42 17.72
N ASP A 30 1.80 9.46 18.42
CA ASP A 30 1.10 8.33 17.78
C ASP A 30 -0.02 8.83 16.85
N ASN A 31 -0.75 9.88 17.25
CA ASN A 31 -1.77 10.52 16.40
C ASN A 31 -1.22 11.15 15.10
N VAL A 32 0.06 11.54 15.06
CA VAL A 32 0.70 11.98 13.81
C VAL A 32 1.10 10.77 12.98
N ILE A 33 1.67 9.74 13.62
CA ILE A 33 2.10 8.50 12.97
C ILE A 33 0.89 7.79 12.33
N ASP A 34 -0.22 7.64 13.04
CA ASP A 34 -1.43 6.97 12.55
C ASP A 34 -1.99 7.65 11.31
N ARG A 35 -2.02 8.99 11.29
CA ARG A 35 -2.45 9.79 10.12
C ARG A 35 -1.49 9.73 8.94
N MET A 36 -0.22 9.40 9.18
CA MET A 36 0.80 9.23 8.14
C MET A 36 0.95 7.79 7.65
N LYS A 37 0.53 6.81 8.47
CA LYS A 37 0.64 5.36 8.20
C LYS A 37 -0.41 4.90 7.22
N GLU A 38 -1.64 5.37 7.37
CA GLU A 38 -2.62 5.23 6.30
C GLU A 38 -2.23 6.25 5.23
N PRO A 39 -2.10 5.88 3.95
CA PRO A 39 -2.03 6.89 2.93
C PRO A 39 -3.30 7.71 3.12
N SER A 40 -3.15 8.95 3.57
CA SER A 40 -4.10 9.97 3.20
C SER A 40 -4.07 9.95 1.68
N SER A 41 -4.88 9.05 1.09
CA SER A 41 -5.30 9.10 -0.31
C SER A 41 -5.51 10.57 -0.53
N PRO A 42 -4.77 11.20 -1.45
CA PRO A 42 -4.68 12.64 -1.52
C PRO A 42 -6.12 13.11 -1.45
N SER A 43 -6.49 13.70 -0.30
CA SER A 43 -7.73 14.44 -0.23
C SER A 43 -7.37 15.59 -1.12
N GLY A 44 -7.65 15.38 -2.41
CA GLY A 44 -7.52 16.36 -3.43
C GLY A 44 -8.17 17.56 -2.83
N ARG A 45 -7.37 18.61 -2.67
CA ARG A 45 -7.80 19.98 -2.91
C ARG A 45 -9.12 19.93 -3.66
N ALA A 46 -10.22 20.29 -3.01
CA ALA A 46 -11.59 20.06 -3.48
C ALA A 46 -11.71 20.09 -5.02
N HIS A 47 -11.69 18.92 -5.63
CA HIS A 47 -12.08 18.71 -7.02
C HIS A 47 -13.42 17.99 -6.92
N PRO A 48 -14.56 18.68 -7.07
CA PRO A 48 -15.77 17.96 -7.42
C PRO A 48 -15.52 17.37 -8.80
N GLN A 49 -15.85 16.09 -8.97
CA GLN A 49 -15.88 15.34 -10.23
C GLN A 49 -14.68 14.42 -10.49
N GLN A 50 -15.03 13.15 -10.68
CA GLN A 50 -14.22 11.99 -11.08
C GLN A 50 -13.45 11.27 -9.97
N ARG A 51 -14.05 10.20 -9.46
CA ARG A 51 -13.74 8.85 -9.95
C ARG A 51 -14.75 7.82 -9.47
N SER A 52 -15.51 7.34 -10.44
CA SER A 52 -16.16 6.05 -10.44
C SER A 52 -15.17 4.94 -10.03
N THR A 53 -15.69 3.98 -9.25
CA THR A 53 -15.31 2.56 -9.28
C THR A 53 -13.85 2.22 -8.95
N SER A 54 -13.48 2.30 -7.67
CA SER A 54 -12.59 1.27 -7.10
C SER A 54 -13.49 0.10 -6.71
N GLY A 55 -13.66 -0.82 -7.67
CA GLY A 55 -14.51 -1.99 -7.53
C GLY A 55 -14.12 -2.77 -6.29
N ALA A 56 -15.07 -2.93 -5.37
CA ALA A 56 -15.05 -4.02 -4.42
C ALA A 56 -14.92 -5.29 -5.26
N VAL A 57 -13.71 -5.87 -5.31
CA VAL A 57 -13.51 -7.17 -5.96
C VAL A 57 -14.38 -8.11 -5.17
N ASN A 58 -15.47 -8.56 -5.78
CA ASN A 58 -16.40 -9.48 -5.16
C ASN A 58 -15.61 -10.72 -4.76
N GLU A 59 -15.55 -11.02 -3.47
CA GLU A 59 -14.81 -12.18 -2.95
C GLU A 59 -15.29 -13.49 -3.60
N GLU A 60 -16.58 -13.59 -3.96
CA GLU A 60 -17.13 -14.71 -4.71
C GLU A 60 -16.55 -14.83 -6.12
N GLU A 61 -16.36 -13.71 -6.82
CA GLU A 61 -15.77 -13.72 -8.16
C GLU A 61 -14.28 -14.11 -8.10
N LEU A 62 -13.56 -13.62 -7.09
CA LEU A 62 -12.17 -13.98 -6.87
C LEU A 62 -12.03 -15.48 -6.53
N LYS A 63 -12.87 -15.98 -5.61
CA LYS A 63 -12.94 -17.41 -5.28
C LYS A 63 -13.27 -18.26 -6.52
N LYS A 64 -14.18 -17.80 -7.37
CA LYS A 64 -14.56 -18.49 -8.60
C LYS A 64 -13.39 -18.57 -9.60
N ARG A 65 -12.67 -17.48 -9.83
CA ARG A 65 -11.49 -17.45 -10.72
C ARG A 65 -10.40 -18.40 -10.24
N ILE A 66 -10.11 -18.42 -8.93
CA ILE A 66 -9.12 -19.32 -8.34
C ILE A 66 -9.53 -20.79 -8.54
N ALA A 67 -10.80 -21.13 -8.28
CA ALA A 67 -11.28 -22.50 -8.44
C ALA A 67 -11.23 -22.99 -9.89
N GLU A 68 -11.56 -22.13 -10.86
CA GLU A 68 -11.52 -22.43 -12.28
C GLU A 68 -10.09 -22.68 -12.77
N GLU A 69 -9.15 -21.83 -12.37
CA GLU A 69 -7.73 -21.96 -12.73
C GLU A 69 -7.11 -23.25 -12.17
N LEU A 70 -7.44 -23.60 -10.91
CA LEU A 70 -7.01 -24.85 -10.28
C LEU A 70 -7.57 -26.10 -10.98
N ALA A 71 -8.81 -26.04 -11.45
CA ALA A 71 -9.44 -27.15 -12.16
C ALA A 71 -8.78 -27.39 -13.53
N LEU A 72 -8.51 -26.31 -14.27
CA LEU A 72 -7.81 -26.36 -15.56
C LEU A 72 -6.39 -26.91 -15.42
N GLU A 73 -5.67 -26.48 -14.39
CA GLU A 73 -4.30 -26.95 -14.14
C GLU A 73 -4.27 -28.44 -13.78
N ARG A 74 -5.24 -28.91 -12.99
CA ARG A 74 -5.36 -30.33 -12.63
C ARG A 74 -5.67 -31.21 -13.83
N ALA A 75 -6.62 -30.80 -14.68
CA ALA A 75 -6.95 -31.50 -15.92
C ALA A 75 -5.74 -31.57 -16.87
N ARG A 76 -4.97 -30.48 -16.99
CA ARG A 76 -3.73 -30.46 -17.76
C ARG A 76 -2.72 -31.47 -17.22
N ARG A 77 -2.49 -31.49 -15.91
CA ARG A 77 -1.54 -32.42 -15.27
C ARG A 77 -1.94 -33.88 -15.44
N ASP A 78 -3.23 -34.19 -15.32
CA ASP A 78 -3.76 -35.55 -15.52
C ASP A 78 -3.59 -36.00 -16.98
N SER A 79 -3.78 -35.09 -17.94
CA SER A 79 -3.56 -35.36 -19.36
C SER A 79 -2.09 -35.57 -19.73
N GLU A 80 -1.15 -34.90 -19.04
CA GLU A 80 0.30 -35.12 -19.21
C GLU A 80 0.73 -36.45 -18.58
N ALA A 81 0.12 -36.84 -17.45
CA ALA A 81 0.42 -38.12 -16.79
C ALA A 81 -0.04 -39.34 -17.62
N GLN A 82 -1.14 -39.22 -18.38
CA GLN A 82 -1.60 -40.30 -19.28
C GLN A 82 -0.79 -40.42 -20.58
N LYS A 83 0.08 -39.45 -20.89
CA LYS A 83 0.94 -39.45 -22.08
C LYS A 83 2.37 -39.96 -21.81
N ARG A 84 2.66 -40.42 -20.58
CA ARG A 84 3.91 -41.09 -20.20
C ARG A 84 3.70 -42.59 -20.10
#